data_AF-A0A502M7I6-F1
#
_entry.id   AF-A0A502M7I6-F1
#
_cell.length_a   1.000
_cell.length_b   1.000
_cell.length_c   1.000
_cell.angle_alpha   90.00
_cell.angle_beta   90.00
_cell.angle_gamma   90.00
#
_symmetry.space_group_name_H-M   'P 1'
#
loop_
_entity.id
_entity.type
_entity.pdbx_description
1 polymer ?
#
loop_
_entity_poly.entity_id
_entity_poly.type
_entity_poly.pdbx_seq_one_letter_code
_entity_poly.pdbx_strand_id
1 'polypeptide(L)'
;MAIILKNDRLLVIQVSNSVASEKAQHFDTNDTFDYGYYMNGKQEEIKKFFNNFEGEFYINFSEVYSVCKDMFDDIKNNGLETVFKSGLIVQEKSLECIHWLIITENSLIPIKKPSINENNEYLKFDNMQQAMKIFRNFCLGDLTDIYINKIGHNGYILSVRPIENY
;
A
#
# COMPACT_ATOMS: atom_id res chain seq x y z
N MET A 1 6.89 -2.23 -11.45
CA MET A 1 5.89 -1.33 -10.84
C MET A 1 5.05 -0.69 -11.93
N ALA A 2 3.73 -0.74 -11.82
CA ALA A 2 2.83 -0.07 -12.74
C ALA A 2 1.64 0.53 -12.00
N ILE A 3 1.30 1.79 -12.29
CA ILE A 3 -0.01 2.35 -11.91
C ILE A 3 -1.00 2.00 -13.02
N ILE A 4 -2.08 1.32 -12.62
CA ILE A 4 -3.11 0.81 -13.50
C ILE A 4 -4.44 1.42 -13.06
N LEU A 5 -4.99 2.30 -13.91
CA LEU A 5 -6.36 2.73 -13.77
C LEU A 5 -7.26 1.60 -14.31
N LYS A 6 -7.93 0.87 -13.42
CA LYS A 6 -8.83 -0.23 -13.80
C LYS A 6 -10.16 0.32 -14.32
N ASN A 7 -10.64 1.41 -13.71
CA ASN A 7 -11.83 2.16 -14.11
C ASN A 7 -11.83 3.56 -13.43
N ASP A 8 -12.92 4.30 -13.56
CA ASP A 8 -13.12 5.63 -12.96
C ASP A 8 -13.17 5.64 -11.43
N ARG A 9 -13.32 4.46 -10.80
CA ARG A 9 -13.42 4.28 -9.35
C ARG A 9 -12.28 3.51 -8.72
N LEU A 10 -11.40 2.89 -9.50
CA LEU A 10 -10.33 2.06 -8.97
C LEU A 10 -9.01 2.31 -9.70
N LEU A 11 -8.02 2.72 -8.92
CA LEU A 11 -6.63 2.77 -9.29
C LEU A 11 -5.87 1.70 -8.50
N VAL A 12 -5.11 0.86 -9.21
CA VAL A 12 -4.26 -0.17 -8.63
C VAL A 12 -2.81 0.22 -8.84
N ILE A 13 -2.00 0.13 -7.79
CA ILE A 13 -0.55 0.32 -7.86
C ILE A 13 0.10 -1.04 -7.63
N GLN A 14 0.72 -1.56 -8.67
CA GLN A 14 1.51 -2.78 -8.58
C GLN A 14 2.85 -2.48 -7.94
N VAL A 15 3.05 -2.94 -6.71
CA VAL A 15 4.28 -2.74 -5.95
C VAL A 15 5.27 -3.81 -6.41
N SER A 16 6.39 -3.42 -7.04
CA SER A 16 7.45 -4.39 -7.32
C SER A 16 8.31 -4.61 -6.08
N ASN A 17 8.95 -5.78 -5.96
CA ASN A 17 9.88 -6.07 -4.86
C ASN A 17 10.93 -4.96 -4.64
N SER A 18 11.46 -4.35 -5.71
CA SER A 18 12.45 -3.25 -5.63
C SER A 18 11.93 -1.95 -5.00
N VAL A 19 10.62 -1.83 -4.74
CA VAL A 19 9.95 -0.64 -4.17
C VAL A 19 9.16 -1.00 -2.90
N ALA A 20 9.05 -2.29 -2.58
CA ALA A 20 8.53 -2.76 -1.30
C ALA A 20 9.44 -2.30 -0.15
N SER A 21 8.88 -2.12 1.06
CA SER A 21 9.65 -1.82 2.27
C SER A 21 10.79 -2.84 2.42
N GLU A 22 12.03 -2.41 2.73
CA GLU A 22 13.20 -3.30 2.94
C GLU A 22 12.87 -4.54 3.82
N LYS A 23 11.99 -4.34 4.79
CA LYS A 23 11.56 -5.36 5.76
C LYS A 23 10.53 -6.35 5.20
N ALA A 24 9.91 -5.99 4.08
CA ALA A 24 8.94 -6.75 3.29
C ALA A 24 9.56 -7.37 2.03
N GLN A 25 10.82 -7.07 1.72
CA GLN A 25 11.52 -7.61 0.56
C GLN A 25 12.01 -9.04 0.81
N HIS A 26 12.13 -9.79 -0.30
CA HIS A 26 12.90 -11.03 -0.32
C HIS A 26 14.40 -10.73 -0.11
N PHE A 27 15.12 -11.72 0.41
CA PHE A 27 16.53 -11.62 0.83
C PHE A 27 17.48 -11.00 -0.23
N ASP A 28 17.17 -11.16 -1.52
CA ASP A 28 18.07 -10.80 -2.64
C ASP A 28 17.81 -9.42 -3.29
N THR A 29 17.09 -8.50 -2.62
CA THR A 29 16.74 -7.19 -3.21
C THR A 29 17.59 -6.04 -2.65
N ASN A 30 18.02 -5.10 -3.51
CA ASN A 30 18.80 -3.92 -3.14
C ASN A 30 18.04 -2.96 -2.19
N ASP A 31 18.76 -2.36 -1.23
CA ASP A 31 18.22 -1.44 -0.20
C ASP A 31 17.97 0.00 -0.74
N THR A 32 17.51 0.14 -1.98
CA THR A 32 17.22 1.44 -2.59
C THR A 32 15.77 1.84 -2.36
N PHE A 33 15.56 3.03 -1.80
CA PHE A 33 14.23 3.56 -1.46
C PHE A 33 13.87 4.75 -2.34
N ASP A 34 12.85 4.59 -3.18
CA ASP A 34 12.02 5.74 -3.56
C ASP A 34 10.56 5.37 -3.34
N TYR A 35 9.92 6.04 -2.39
CA TYR A 35 8.52 5.81 -2.02
C TYR A 35 7.53 6.43 -3.04
N GLY A 36 8.01 6.67 -4.25
CA GLY A 36 7.27 7.16 -5.38
C GLY A 36 6.87 6.03 -6.32
N TYR A 37 5.62 6.05 -6.75
CA TYR A 37 5.08 5.10 -7.69
C TYR A 37 5.09 5.71 -9.10
N TYR A 38 5.87 5.10 -10.00
CA TYR A 38 6.05 5.59 -11.36
C TYR A 38 4.72 5.57 -12.12
N MET A 39 4.34 6.74 -12.64
CA MET A 39 3.06 6.94 -13.30
C MET A 39 3.05 6.47 -14.77
N ASN A 40 4.22 6.18 -15.35
CA ASN A 40 4.37 5.62 -16.70
C ASN A 40 3.55 6.34 -17.78
N GLY A 41 3.69 7.68 -17.85
CA GLY A 41 3.00 8.50 -18.85
C GLY A 41 1.52 8.78 -18.58
N LYS A 42 0.97 8.34 -17.43
CA LYS A 42 -0.45 8.50 -17.06
C LYS A 42 -0.72 9.71 -16.15
N GLN A 43 0.12 10.73 -16.19
CA GLN A 43 0.07 11.86 -15.26
C GLN A 43 -1.30 12.53 -15.21
N GLU A 44 -1.84 12.89 -16.37
CA GLU A 44 -3.11 13.61 -16.47
C GLU A 44 -4.31 12.74 -16.09
N GLU A 45 -4.26 11.44 -16.41
CA GLU A 45 -5.28 10.47 -15.98
C GLU A 45 -5.31 10.34 -14.45
N ILE A 46 -4.13 10.26 -13.81
CA ILE A 46 -4.01 10.14 -12.37
C ILE A 46 -4.47 11.42 -11.67
N LYS A 47 -4.07 12.61 -12.18
CA LYS A 47 -4.58 13.89 -11.69
C LYS A 47 -6.10 13.95 -11.78
N LYS A 48 -6.68 13.55 -12.92
CA LYS A 48 -8.12 13.52 -13.12
C LYS A 48 -8.82 12.53 -12.19
N PHE A 49 -8.27 11.33 -12.01
CA PHE A 49 -8.78 10.33 -11.07
C PHE A 49 -8.89 10.93 -9.66
N PHE A 50 -7.82 11.57 -9.20
CA PHE A 50 -7.75 12.23 -7.91
C PHE A 50 -8.44 13.60 -7.83
N ASN A 51 -9.18 14.02 -8.85
CA ASN A 51 -9.80 15.34 -8.93
C ASN A 51 -8.80 16.47 -8.61
N ASN A 52 -7.64 16.45 -9.27
CA ASN A 52 -6.50 17.34 -9.01
C ASN A 52 -6.00 17.30 -7.54
N PHE A 53 -6.13 16.14 -6.90
CA PHE A 53 -5.82 15.91 -5.48
C PHE A 53 -6.66 16.76 -4.52
N GLU A 54 -7.83 17.22 -4.99
CA GLU A 54 -8.86 17.83 -4.16
C GLU A 54 -9.75 16.72 -3.61
N GLY A 55 -9.58 16.41 -2.33
CA GLY A 55 -10.33 15.35 -1.69
C GLY A 55 -9.72 14.87 -0.38
N GLU A 56 -10.40 13.92 0.22
CA GLU A 56 -10.03 13.30 1.48
C GLU A 56 -9.52 11.89 1.22
N PHE A 57 -8.46 11.52 1.94
CA PHE A 57 -7.75 10.27 1.74
C PHE A 57 -7.74 9.51 3.05
N TYR A 58 -8.02 8.22 2.97
CA TYR A 58 -8.11 7.34 4.14
C TYR A 58 -7.42 6.01 3.85
N ILE A 59 -6.94 5.36 4.89
CA ILE A 59 -6.61 3.92 4.86
C ILE A 59 -7.74 3.16 5.53
N ASN A 60 -8.20 2.09 4.91
CA ASN A 60 -9.11 1.13 5.53
C ASN A 60 -8.31 0.02 6.23
N PHE A 61 -7.98 0.23 7.50
CA PHE A 61 -7.19 -0.76 8.25
C PHE A 61 -7.98 -2.04 8.56
N SER A 62 -9.31 -2.03 8.59
CA SER A 62 -10.09 -3.27 8.72
C SER A 62 -9.87 -4.21 7.53
N GLU A 63 -9.91 -3.68 6.30
CA GLU A 63 -9.66 -4.48 5.09
C GLU A 63 -8.20 -4.94 5.04
N VAL A 64 -7.25 -4.05 5.32
CA VAL A 64 -5.82 -4.39 5.41
C VAL A 64 -5.58 -5.50 6.43
N TYR A 65 -6.17 -5.39 7.63
CA TYR A 65 -6.02 -6.39 8.68
C TYR A 65 -6.54 -7.76 8.24
N SER A 66 -7.77 -7.82 7.74
CA SER A 66 -8.39 -9.08 7.32
C SER A 66 -7.53 -9.77 6.25
N VAL A 67 -7.17 -9.04 5.20
CA VAL A 67 -6.39 -9.57 4.08
C VAL A 67 -5.00 -10.03 4.52
N CYS A 68 -4.28 -9.18 5.26
CA CYS A 68 -2.91 -9.49 5.63
C CYS A 68 -2.83 -10.60 6.68
N LYS A 69 -3.80 -10.69 7.59
CA LYS A 69 -3.86 -11.76 8.58
C LYS A 69 -3.95 -13.12 7.88
N ASP A 70 -4.90 -13.29 6.96
CA ASP A 70 -5.10 -14.56 6.26
C ASP A 70 -3.85 -14.92 5.44
N MET A 71 -3.28 -13.96 4.72
CA MET A 71 -2.05 -14.15 3.94
C MET A 71 -0.84 -14.53 4.81
N PHE A 72 -0.66 -13.90 5.98
CA PHE A 72 0.46 -14.23 6.87
C PHE A 72 0.29 -15.59 7.56
N ASP A 73 -0.94 -15.94 7.94
CA ASP A 73 -1.26 -17.26 8.46
C ASP A 73 -0.89 -18.34 7.42
N ASP A 74 -1.23 -18.13 6.14
CA ASP A 74 -0.87 -19.02 5.04
C ASP A 74 0.65 -19.14 4.84
N ILE A 75 1.38 -18.02 4.81
CA ILE A 75 2.85 -18.04 4.67
C ILE A 75 3.50 -18.88 5.78
N LYS A 76 3.08 -18.68 7.03
CA LYS A 76 3.64 -19.37 8.20
C LYS A 76 3.27 -20.84 8.24
N ASN A 77 2.02 -21.18 7.90
CA ASN A 77 1.58 -22.57 7.82
C ASN A 77 2.38 -23.39 6.79
N ASN A 78 2.97 -22.71 5.80
CA ASN A 78 3.83 -23.31 4.78
C ASN A 78 5.35 -23.16 5.08
N GLY A 79 5.75 -22.57 6.21
CA GLY A 79 7.16 -22.38 6.58
C GLY A 79 7.92 -21.39 5.68
N LEU A 80 7.21 -20.47 5.02
CA LEU A 80 7.75 -19.55 4.01
C LEU A 80 8.20 -18.21 4.60
N GLU A 81 8.11 -18.00 5.91
CA GLU A 81 8.50 -16.76 6.57
C GLU A 81 9.98 -16.41 6.37
N THR A 82 10.83 -17.43 6.18
CA THR A 82 12.28 -17.28 5.98
C THR A 82 12.65 -16.64 4.64
N VAL A 83 11.70 -16.57 3.69
CA VAL A 83 11.89 -15.89 2.39
C VAL A 83 12.00 -14.37 2.56
N PHE A 84 11.42 -13.81 3.63
CA PHE A 84 11.45 -12.38 3.92
C PHE A 84 12.65 -12.01 4.79
N LYS A 85 13.32 -10.90 4.50
CA LYS A 85 14.51 -10.42 5.25
C LYS A 85 14.28 -10.34 6.77
N SER A 86 13.06 -10.04 7.21
CA SER A 86 12.71 -9.89 8.63
C SER A 86 11.97 -11.09 9.24
N GLY A 87 11.79 -12.19 8.51
CA GLY A 87 11.00 -13.33 9.00
C GLY A 87 9.55 -12.97 9.32
N LEU A 88 8.98 -11.98 8.61
CA LEU A 88 7.68 -11.33 8.89
C LEU A 88 7.51 -10.62 10.25
N ILE A 89 8.55 -10.53 11.08
CA ILE A 89 8.45 -9.94 12.44
C ILE A 89 7.88 -8.52 12.43
N VAL A 90 8.24 -7.73 11.43
CA VAL A 90 7.80 -6.33 11.31
C VAL A 90 6.33 -6.25 10.88
N GLN A 91 5.92 -7.14 9.98
CA GLN A 91 4.55 -7.27 9.51
C GLN A 91 3.63 -7.69 10.64
N GLU A 92 4.02 -8.68 11.44
CA GLU A 92 3.24 -9.15 12.59
C GLU A 92 3.03 -8.05 13.63
N LYS A 93 4.10 -7.33 14.00
CA LYS A 93 3.98 -6.18 14.91
C LYS A 93 3.08 -5.08 14.36
N SER A 94 3.12 -4.87 13.04
CA SER A 94 2.23 -3.90 12.38
C SER A 94 0.78 -4.38 12.39
N LEU A 95 0.57 -5.69 12.19
CA LEU A 95 -0.75 -6.32 12.23
C LEU A 95 -1.38 -6.24 13.62
N GLU A 96 -0.60 -6.51 14.67
CA GLU A 96 -1.01 -6.31 16.07
C GLU A 96 -1.38 -4.85 16.34
N CYS A 97 -0.56 -3.91 15.87
CA CYS A 97 -0.81 -2.48 16.05
C CYS A 97 -2.13 -2.05 15.40
N ILE A 98 -2.40 -2.45 14.15
CA ILE A 98 -3.68 -2.10 13.52
C ILE A 98 -4.85 -2.83 14.16
N HIS A 99 -4.68 -4.05 14.68
CA HIS A 99 -5.72 -4.76 15.40
C HIS A 99 -6.18 -3.96 16.63
N TRP A 100 -5.22 -3.48 17.42
CA TRP A 100 -5.51 -2.60 18.55
C TRP A 100 -6.21 -1.31 18.11
N LEU A 101 -5.70 -0.65 17.07
CA LEU A 101 -6.32 0.58 16.53
C LEU A 101 -7.78 0.36 16.09
N ILE A 102 -8.07 -0.76 15.41
CA ILE A 102 -9.43 -1.10 14.96
C ILE A 102 -10.38 -1.30 16.15
N ILE A 103 -9.89 -1.90 17.24
CA ILE A 103 -10.71 -2.14 18.44
C ILE A 103 -10.95 -0.84 19.21
N THR A 104 -9.94 0.02 19.33
CA THR A 104 -10.00 1.20 20.19
C THR A 104 -10.53 2.46 19.49
N GLU A 105 -10.40 2.54 18.17
CA GLU A 105 -10.69 3.74 17.39
C GLU A 105 -11.53 3.41 16.14
N ASN A 106 -11.39 4.21 15.09
CA ASN A 106 -12.03 4.02 13.79
C ASN A 106 -11.11 3.21 12.87
N SER A 107 -11.68 2.33 12.05
CA SER A 107 -10.92 1.57 11.06
C SER A 107 -10.53 2.37 9.83
N LEU A 108 -11.18 3.51 9.58
CA LEU A 108 -10.83 4.46 8.53
C LEU A 108 -9.92 5.55 9.10
N ILE A 109 -8.63 5.47 8.75
CA ILE A 109 -7.62 6.40 9.25
C ILE A 109 -7.33 7.48 8.22
N PRO A 110 -7.53 8.77 8.52
CA PRO A 110 -7.24 9.85 7.58
C PRO A 110 -5.74 9.95 7.31
N ILE A 111 -5.39 10.19 6.04
CA ILE A 111 -4.01 10.42 5.60
C ILE A 111 -3.88 11.73 4.83
N LYS A 112 -2.65 12.24 4.78
CA LYS A 112 -2.38 13.40 3.91
C LYS A 112 -2.55 12.99 2.45
N LYS A 113 -3.07 13.93 1.64
CA LYS A 113 -3.18 13.75 0.20
C LYS A 113 -1.81 13.40 -0.41
N PRO A 114 -1.77 12.51 -1.42
CA PRO A 114 -0.55 12.24 -2.15
C PRO A 114 -0.13 13.46 -2.97
N SER A 115 1.14 13.47 -3.36
CA SER A 115 1.74 14.49 -4.22
C SER A 115 2.36 13.85 -5.46
N ILE A 116 2.65 14.66 -6.46
CA ILE A 116 3.50 14.27 -7.57
C ILE A 116 4.86 14.94 -7.39
N ASN A 117 5.95 14.25 -7.72
CA ASN A 117 7.29 14.82 -7.67
C ASN A 117 7.51 15.95 -8.70
N GLU A 118 8.59 16.70 -8.56
CA GLU A 118 8.91 17.87 -9.38
C GLU A 118 8.95 17.58 -10.90
N ASN A 119 9.41 16.37 -11.28
CA ASN A 119 9.49 15.96 -12.68
C ASN A 119 8.16 15.44 -13.25
N ASN A 120 7.08 15.41 -12.46
CA ASN A 120 5.79 14.89 -12.86
C ASN A 120 5.82 13.40 -13.27
N GLU A 121 6.62 12.57 -12.61
CA GLU A 121 6.85 11.16 -12.97
C GLU A 121 6.36 10.18 -11.90
N TYR A 122 6.35 10.57 -10.64
CA TYR A 122 6.10 9.69 -9.50
C TYR A 122 5.01 10.24 -8.59
N LEU A 123 4.04 9.38 -8.26
CA LEU A 123 3.04 9.59 -7.21
C LEU A 123 3.63 9.24 -5.84
N LYS A 124 3.64 10.16 -4.89
CA LYS A 124 4.24 10.01 -3.56
C LYS A 124 3.18 10.16 -2.46
N PHE A 125 3.28 9.34 -1.42
CA PHE A 125 2.50 9.49 -0.18
C PHE A 125 3.39 10.00 0.95
N ASP A 126 2.81 10.72 1.91
CA ASP A 126 3.57 11.27 3.04
C ASP A 126 4.09 10.15 3.96
N ASN A 127 5.40 9.97 3.96
CA ASN A 127 6.08 8.94 4.75
C ASN A 127 6.41 9.38 6.17
N MET A 128 6.15 10.64 6.53
CA MET A 128 6.31 11.10 7.91
C MET A 128 5.10 10.72 8.76
N GLN A 129 3.94 10.49 8.14
CA GLN A 129 2.73 10.07 8.83
C GLN A 129 2.81 8.62 9.31
N GLN A 130 2.54 8.38 10.60
CA GLN A 130 2.66 7.07 11.22
C GLN A 130 1.75 6.01 10.58
N ALA A 131 0.50 6.36 10.26
CA ALA A 131 -0.43 5.45 9.59
C ALA A 131 0.12 4.94 8.25
N MET A 132 0.72 5.82 7.44
CA MET A 132 1.37 5.43 6.18
C MET A 132 2.60 4.57 6.39
N LYS A 133 3.39 4.82 7.43
CA LYS A 133 4.54 3.96 7.79
C LYS A 133 4.09 2.54 8.12
N ILE A 134 3.01 2.40 8.90
CA ILE A 134 2.42 1.10 9.25
C ILE A 134 1.88 0.42 8.00
N PHE A 135 1.06 1.13 7.22
CA PHE A 135 0.45 0.62 5.98
C PHE A 135 1.48 0.05 5.00
N ARG A 136 2.62 0.72 4.83
CA ARG A 136 3.67 0.28 3.91
C ARG A 136 4.33 -1.04 4.29
N ASN A 137 4.28 -1.45 5.56
CA ASN A 137 4.81 -2.76 5.95
C ASN A 137 4.02 -3.92 5.33
N PHE A 138 2.79 -3.65 4.87
CA PHE A 138 1.94 -4.61 4.17
C PHE A 138 2.04 -4.54 2.64
N CYS A 139 2.88 -3.65 2.10
CA CYS A 139 3.16 -3.57 0.66
C CYS A 139 4.32 -4.51 0.31
N LEU A 140 4.03 -5.81 0.24
CA LEU A 140 4.97 -6.93 0.10
C LEU A 140 5.31 -7.26 -1.35
N GLY A 141 5.61 -6.24 -2.17
CA GLY A 141 6.05 -6.45 -3.55
C GLY A 141 5.13 -7.39 -4.33
N ASP A 142 5.69 -8.48 -4.85
CA ASP A 142 5.01 -9.47 -5.70
C ASP A 142 3.87 -10.25 -5.00
N LEU A 143 3.60 -9.98 -3.72
CA LEU A 143 2.48 -10.59 -3.00
C LEU A 143 1.29 -9.65 -2.85
N THR A 144 1.48 -8.34 -2.91
CA THR A 144 0.39 -7.39 -2.65
C THR A 144 0.40 -6.19 -3.58
N ASP A 145 -0.78 -5.81 -4.04
CA ASP A 145 -1.04 -4.56 -4.74
C ASP A 145 -1.73 -3.54 -3.82
N ILE A 146 -1.48 -2.25 -4.04
CA ILE A 146 -2.22 -1.18 -3.36
C ILE A 146 -3.46 -0.85 -4.19
N TYR A 147 -4.60 -0.87 -3.54
CA TYR A 147 -5.88 -0.52 -4.13
C TYR A 147 -6.33 0.84 -3.61
N ILE A 148 -6.68 1.74 -4.54
CA ILE A 148 -7.21 3.07 -4.24
C ILE A 148 -8.60 3.17 -4.85
N ASN A 149 -9.60 3.05 -3.98
CA ASN A 149 -11.01 3.14 -4.34
C ASN A 149 -11.49 4.59 -4.20
N LYS A 150 -12.08 5.14 -5.27
CA LYS A 150 -12.77 6.42 -5.24
C LYS A 150 -14.21 6.22 -4.78
N ILE A 151 -14.58 6.89 -3.69
CA ILE A 151 -15.91 6.88 -3.10
C ILE A 151 -16.52 8.26 -3.25
N GLY A 152 -17.71 8.32 -3.86
CA GLY A 152 -18.36 9.59 -4.17
C GLY A 152 -17.53 10.44 -5.14
N HIS A 153 -17.55 11.76 -4.94
CA HIS A 153 -16.89 12.70 -5.85
C HIS A 153 -15.41 12.94 -5.53
N ASN A 154 -15.01 12.86 -4.26
CA ASN A 154 -13.69 13.30 -3.78
C ASN A 154 -13.15 12.51 -2.58
N GLY A 155 -13.73 11.34 -2.24
CA GLY A 155 -13.19 10.46 -1.20
C GLY A 155 -12.32 9.36 -1.81
N TYR A 156 -11.18 9.06 -1.20
CA TYR A 156 -10.26 8.01 -1.66
C TYR A 156 -9.86 7.10 -0.50
N ILE A 157 -10.06 5.79 -0.68
CA ILE A 157 -9.76 4.78 0.32
C ILE A 157 -8.66 3.87 -0.19
N LEU A 158 -7.57 3.82 0.57
CA LEU A 158 -6.43 2.94 0.37
C LEU A 158 -6.62 1.63 1.13
N SER A 159 -6.26 0.55 0.46
CA SER A 159 -6.18 -0.81 1.02
C SER A 159 -5.04 -1.57 0.34
N VAL A 160 -4.74 -2.76 0.83
CA VAL A 160 -3.86 -3.73 0.13
C VAL A 160 -4.67 -4.97 -0.20
N ARG A 161 -4.34 -5.61 -1.32
CA ARG A 161 -4.90 -6.90 -1.71
C ARG A 161 -3.81 -7.84 -2.17
N PRO A 162 -3.97 -9.16 -2.00
CA PRO A 162 -3.06 -10.12 -2.60
C PRO A 162 -3.07 -9.94 -4.12
N ILE A 163 -1.94 -10.14 -4.78
CA ILE A 163 -1.92 -10.19 -6.24
C ILE A 163 -2.75 -11.40 -6.68
N GLU A 164 -3.80 -11.17 -7.45
CA GLU A 164 -4.61 -12.23 -8.07
C GLU A 164 -3.80 -12.89 -9.19
N ASN A 165 -2.76 -13.66 -8.87
CA ASN A 165 -2.05 -14.54 -9.79
C ASN A 165 -1.22 -15.57 -9.00
N TYR A 166 -1.86 -16.65 -8.54
CA TYR A 166 -1.39 -18.03 -8.67
C TYR A 166 -2.60 -18.96 -8.73
#